data_AF-B1ILS3-F1
#
_entry.id   AF-B1ILS3-F1
#
_cell.length_a   1.000
_cell.length_b   1.000
_cell.length_c   1.000
_cell.angle_alpha   90.00
_cell.angle_beta   90.00
_cell.angle_gamma   90.00
#
_symmetry.space_group_name_H-M   'P 1'
#
loop_
_entity.id
_entity.type
_entity.pdbx_description
1 polymer ?
#
loop_
_entity_poly.entity_id
_entity_poly.type
_entity_poly.pdbx_seq_one_letter_code
_entity_poly.pdbx_strand_id
1 'polypeptide(L)' 'MPSEDKWKFYKNSDGKWRWRRTARNGRIVGASDEGYVNRLDCIGNAKRHGYKG' A
#
# COMPACT_ATOMS: atom_id res chain seq x y z
N MET A 1 -12.19 -2.38 18.73
CA MET A 1 -12.00 -1.04 18.14
C MET A 1 -11.21 -1.23 16.87
N PRO A 2 -11.69 -0.83 15.68
CA PRO A 2 -10.95 -1.08 14.45
C PRO A 2 -9.68 -0.24 14.49
N SER A 3 -8.56 -0.89 14.75
CA SER A 3 -7.23 -0.33 14.67
C SER A 3 -6.91 -0.09 13.20
N GLU A 4 -7.13 1.14 12.72
CA GLU A 4 -6.85 1.49 11.32
C GLU A 4 -5.37 1.28 10.98
N ASP A 5 -5.14 0.43 9.98
CA ASP A 5 -3.82 0.23 9.40
C ASP A 5 -3.38 1.48 8.64
N LYS A 6 -2.10 1.84 8.76
CA LYS A 6 -1.50 2.94 8.00
C LYS A 6 -1.12 2.46 6.60
N TRP A 7 -1.66 3.12 5.59
CA TRP A 7 -1.29 2.87 4.19
C TRP A 7 -0.36 3.97 3.69
N LYS A 8 0.81 3.57 3.17
CA LYS A 8 1.77 4.46 2.53
C LYS A 8 1.92 4.09 1.06
N PHE A 9 1.71 5.07 0.19
CA PHE A 9 1.96 4.95 -1.24
C PHE A 9 3.20 5.77 -1.58
N TYR A 10 4.17 5.15 -2.22
CA TYR A 10 5.44 5.79 -2.57
C TYR A 10 5.90 5.33 -3.95
N LYS A 11 6.69 6.16 -4.62
CA LYS A 11 7.34 5.82 -5.88
C LYS A 11 8.77 5.42 -5.57
N ASN A 12 9.21 4.26 -6.05
CA ASN A 12 10.61 3.85 -5.92
C ASN A 12 11.50 4.59 -6.95
N SER A 13 12.81 4.38 -6.85
CA SER A 13 13.83 4.89 -7.77
C SER A 13 13.62 4.42 -9.21
N ASP A 14 13.03 3.23 -9.41
CA ASP A 14 12.69 2.71 -10.75
C ASP A 14 11.46 3.38 -11.38
N GLY A 15 10.90 4.41 -10.73
CA GLY A 15 9.74 5.13 -11.22
C GLY A 15 8.42 4.37 -11.09
N LYS A 16 8.38 3.30 -10.29
CA LYS A 16 7.21 2.47 -10.03
C LYS A 16 6.57 2.82 -8.68
N TRP A 17 5.25 2.89 -8.66
CA TRP A 17 4.42 3.03 -7.47
C TRP A 17 4.32 1.71 -6.72
N ARG A 18 4.47 1.80 -5.40
CA ARG A 18 4.24 0.72 -4.46
C ARG A 18 3.48 1.22 -3.25
N TRP A 19 2.70 0.34 -2.67
CA TRP A 19 2.02 0.59 -1.41
C TRP A 19 2.57 -0.30 -0.30
N ARG A 20 2.42 0.16 0.94
CA ARG A 20 2.78 -0.60 2.14
C ARG A 20 1.77 -0.33 3.24
N ARG A 21 1.23 -1.39 3.81
CA ARG A 21 0.32 -1.40 4.95
C ARG A 21 1.09 -1.72 6.22
N THR A 22 1.03 -0.79 7.17
CA THR A 22 1.68 -0.91 8.47
C THR A 22 0.59 -0.93 9.54
N ALA A 23 0.55 -2.00 10.33
CA ALA A 23 -0.35 -2.10 11.46
C ALA A 23 0.06 -1.11 12.55
N ARG A 24 -0.85 -0.86 13.49
CA ARG A 24 -0.61 0.09 14.60
C ARG A 24 0.58 -0.30 15.47
N ASN A 25 0.90 -1.60 15.55
CA ASN A 25 2.07 -2.13 16.25
C ASN A 25 3.40 -1.88 15.50
N GLY A 26 3.39 -1.15 14.39
CA GLY A 26 4.57 -0.86 13.57
C GLY A 26 4.98 -2.00 12.63
N ARG A 27 4.28 -3.14 12.65
CA ARG A 27 4.58 -4.26 11.77
C ARG A 27 3.99 -4.03 10.39
N ILE A 28 4.77 -4.36 9.37
CA ILE A 28 4.27 -4.38 8.00
C ILE A 28 3.40 -5.64 7.87
N VAL A 29 2.12 -5.41 7.60
CA VAL A 29 1.10 -6.47 7.46
C VAL A 29 0.67 -6.66 6.01
N GLY A 30 1.25 -5.89 5.09
CA GLY A 30 1.03 -6.02 3.65
C GLY A 30 1.92 -5.04 2.89
N ALA A 31 2.38 -5.43 1.71
CA ALA A 31 3.12 -4.58 0.80
C ALA A 31 2.80 -4.97 -0.64
N SER A 32 3.08 -4.05 -1.55
CA SER A 32 3.00 -4.28 -2.98
C SER A 32 4.23 -5.05 -3.45
N ASP A 33 4.04 -6.32 -3.85
CA ASP A 33 5.08 -7.11 -4.50
C ASP A 33 5.39 -6.59 -5.91
N GLU A 34 4.36 -6.14 -6.62
CA GLU A 34 4.49 -5.57 -7.96
C GLU A 34 4.77 -4.06 -7.90
N GLY A 35 5.55 -3.57 -8.86
CA GLY A 35 5.75 -2.13 -9.06
C GLY A 35 4.85 -1.62 -10.17
N TYR A 36 3.96 -0.68 -9.87
CA TYR A 36 2.99 -0.15 -10.82
C TYR A 36 3.49 1.11 -11.50
N VAL A 37 3.23 1.30 -12.80
CA VAL A 37 3.60 2.55 -13.49
C VAL A 37 2.69 3.70 -13.03
N ASN A 38 1.41 3.40 -12.78
CA ASN A 38 0.41 4.40 -12.39
C ASN A 38 0.05 4.29 -10.91
N ARG A 39 -0.21 5.44 -10.28
CA ARG A 39 -0.69 5.50 -8.90
C ARG A 39 -2.07 4.86 -8.74
N LEU A 40 -2.94 5.01 -9.74
CA LEU A 40 -4.30 4.45 -9.72
C LEU A 40 -4.28 2.91 -9.71
N ASP A 41 -3.43 2.28 -10.51
CA ASP A 41 -3.27 0.82 -10.51
C ASP A 41 -2.77 0.32 -9.15
N CYS A 42 -1.81 1.03 -8.56
CA CYS A 42 -1.30 0.78 -7.22
C CYS A 42 -2.38 0.89 -6.14
N ILE A 43 -3.24 1.92 -6.21
CA ILE A 43 -4.39 2.08 -5.31
C ILE A 43 -5.42 0.97 -5.55
N GLY A 44 -5.68 0.60 -6.80
CA GLY A 44 -6.58 -0.49 -7.16
C GLY A 44 -6.14 -1.82 -6.55
N ASN A 45 -4.85 -2.14 -6.62
CA ASN A 45 -4.29 -3.30 -5.94
C ASN A 45 -4.45 -3.18 -4.42
N ALA A 46 -4.06 -2.05 -3.81
CA ALA A 46 -4.24 -1.82 -2.38
C ALA A 46 -5.71 -2.02 -1.92
N LYS A 47 -6.69 -1.57 -2.72
CA LYS A 47 -8.13 -1.76 -2.46
C LYS A 47 -8.51 -3.25 -2.41
N ARG A 48 -7.97 -4.06 -3.33
CA ARG A 48 -8.15 -5.53 -3.32
C ARG A 48 -7.57 -6.17 -2.05
N HIS A 49 -6.52 -5.58 -1.47
CA HIS A 49 -5.92 -6.02 -0.20
C HIS A 49 -6.56 -5.40 1.05
N GLY A 50 -7.68 -4.67 0.90
CA GLY A 50 -8.45 -4.13 2.02
C GLY A 50 -8.22 -2.65 2.31
N TYR A 51 -7.56 -1.89 1.42
CA TYR A 51 -7.54 -0.43 1.52
C TYR A 51 -8.95 0.12 1.26
N LYS A 52 -9.54 0.78 2.24
CA LYS A 52 -10.87 1.41 2.15
C LYS A 52 -10.81 2.93 2.08
N GLY A 53 -9.71 3.47 1.54
CA GLY A 53 -9.37 4.89 1.53
C GLY A 53 -10.51 5.84 1.17
#